data_AF-A0A2S6UKX9-F1
#
_entry.id   AF-A0A2S6UKX9-F1
#
_cell.length_a   1.000
_cell.length_b   1.000
_cell.length_c   1.000
_cell.angle_alpha   90.00
_cell.angle_beta   90.00
_cell.angle_gamma   90.00
#
_symmetry.space_group_name_H-M   'P 1'
#
loop_
_entity.id
_entity.type
_entity.pdbx_description
1 polymer ?
#
loop_
_entity_poly.entity_id
_entity_poly.type
_entity_poly.pdbx_seq_one_letter_code
_entity_poly.pdbx_strand_id
1 'polypeptide(L)'
;MGKKSLKLANKLSSVIAVLRHGIPKTMKSFSALATAAQIDSRLDAKTKELIATEIAVAVRCGGCIALHVKAAGQSGAYKPHLEPVRLGAG
;
A
#
# COMPACT_ATOMS: atom_id res chain seq x y z
N MET A 1 -11.26 7.75 -4.26
CA MET A 1 -9.91 8.23 -3.88
C MET A 1 -9.67 9.61 -4.52
N GLY A 2 -9.08 10.56 -3.79
CA GLY A 2 -8.85 11.92 -4.30
C GLY A 2 -7.68 12.02 -5.30
N LYS A 3 -7.68 13.05 -6.16
CA LYS A 3 -6.64 13.29 -7.18
C LYS A 3 -5.22 13.39 -6.59
N LYS A 4 -5.07 13.98 -5.40
CA LYS A 4 -3.77 14.12 -4.72
C LYS A 4 -3.19 12.76 -4.31
N SER A 5 -4.00 11.89 -3.69
CA SER A 5 -3.57 10.54 -3.28
C SER A 5 -3.17 9.69 -4.48
N LEU A 6 -3.93 9.77 -5.59
CA LEU A 6 -3.57 9.05 -6.81
C LEU A 6 -2.20 9.47 -7.37
N LYS A 7 -1.91 10.77 -7.39
CA LYS A 7 -0.59 11.27 -7.81
C LYS A 7 0.54 10.72 -6.93
N LEU A 8 0.31 10.62 -5.62
CA LEU A 8 1.31 10.14 -4.68
C LEU A 8 1.58 8.64 -4.84
N ALA A 9 0.53 7.83 -5.01
CA ALA A 9 0.67 6.40 -5.33
C ALA A 9 1.46 6.19 -6.63
N ASN A 10 1.11 6.92 -7.69
CA ASN A 10 1.80 6.82 -8.98
C ASN A 10 3.27 7.25 -8.89
N LYS A 11 3.57 8.32 -8.14
CA LYS A 11 4.95 8.76 -7.91
C LYS A 11 5.77 7.68 -7.20
N LEU A 12 5.22 7.05 -6.15
CA LEU A 12 5.89 5.95 -5.46
C LEU A 12 6.13 4.77 -6.40
N SER A 13 5.14 4.37 -7.19
CA SER A 13 5.29 3.29 -8.18
C SER A 13 6.39 3.58 -9.21
N SER A 14 6.54 4.84 -9.65
CA SER A 14 7.62 5.27 -10.53
C SER A 14 9.00 5.13 -9.89
N VAL A 15 9.15 5.55 -8.62
CA VAL A 15 10.43 5.39 -7.89
C VAL A 15 10.79 3.92 -7.72
N ILE A 16 9.81 3.07 -7.40
CA ILE A 16 10.01 1.61 -7.32
C ILE A 16 10.46 1.05 -8.68
N ALA A 17 9.94 1.55 -9.80
CA ALA A 17 10.38 1.14 -11.13
C ALA A 17 11.86 1.49 -11.38
N VAL A 18 12.30 2.69 -10.99
CA VAL A 18 13.72 3.08 -11.06
C VAL A 18 14.59 2.10 -10.26
N LEU A 19 14.17 1.73 -9.05
CA LEU A 19 14.90 0.75 -8.23
C LEU A 19 14.95 -0.63 -8.87
N ARG A 20 13.88 -1.08 -9.53
CA ARG A 20 13.88 -2.37 -10.25
C ARG A 20 14.95 -2.42 -11.33
N HIS A 21 15.22 -1.30 -11.99
CA HIS A 21 16.30 -1.20 -12.97
C HIS A 21 17.69 -1.05 -12.33
N GLY A 22 17.81 -0.24 -11.27
CA GLY A 22 19.10 0.06 -10.63
C GLY A 22 19.65 -1.07 -9.75
N ILE A 23 18.79 -1.83 -9.08
CA ILE A 23 19.17 -2.92 -8.15
C ILE A 23 18.31 -4.18 -8.36
N PRO A 24 18.39 -4.81 -9.55
CA PRO A 24 17.44 -5.83 -10.00
C PRO A 24 17.40 -7.08 -9.12
N LYS A 25 18.57 -7.54 -8.61
CA LYS A 25 18.64 -8.73 -7.74
C LYS A 25 17.90 -8.48 -6.41
N THR A 26 18.16 -7.34 -5.78
CA THR A 26 17.49 -6.93 -4.53
C THR A 26 15.99 -6.78 -4.73
N MET A 27 15.57 -6.09 -5.80
CA MET A 27 14.16 -5.85 -6.07
C MET A 27 13.41 -7.12 -6.49
N LYS A 28 14.08 -8.10 -7.08
CA LYS A 28 13.50 -9.43 -7.33
C LYS A 28 13.15 -10.13 -6.01
N SER A 29 14.08 -10.18 -5.06
CA SER A 29 13.83 -10.77 -3.73
C SER A 29 12.75 -10.01 -2.96
N PHE A 30 12.79 -8.67 -2.99
CA PHE A 30 11.76 -7.84 -2.35
C PHE A 30 10.37 -8.09 -2.96
N SER A 31 10.27 -8.17 -4.29
CA SER A 31 9.00 -8.44 -4.96
C SER A 31 8.48 -9.84 -4.65
N ALA A 32 9.36 -10.84 -4.57
CA ALA A 32 8.97 -12.20 -4.18
C ALA A 32 8.40 -12.23 -2.75
N LEU A 33 9.03 -11.52 -1.80
CA LEU A 33 8.53 -11.37 -0.43
C LEU A 33 7.16 -10.67 -0.42
N ALA A 34 7.03 -9.55 -1.13
CA ALA A 34 5.78 -8.79 -1.19
C ALA A 34 4.62 -9.64 -1.76
N THR A 35 4.88 -10.40 -2.83
CA THR A 35 3.90 -11.33 -3.40
C THR A 35 3.54 -12.41 -2.40
N ALA A 36 4.52 -13.08 -1.78
CA ALA A 36 4.26 -14.15 -0.82
C ALA A 36 3.43 -13.66 0.39
N ALA A 37 3.70 -12.45 0.87
CA ALA A 37 2.93 -11.82 1.95
C ALA A 37 1.46 -11.57 1.57
N GLN A 38 1.17 -11.32 0.29
CA GLN A 38 -0.18 -11.01 -0.21
C GLN A 38 -1.00 -12.21 -0.67
N ILE A 39 -0.42 -13.41 -0.82
CA ILE A 39 -1.17 -14.62 -1.19
C ILE A 39 -2.22 -14.96 -0.13
N ASP A 40 -3.49 -15.04 -0.50
CA ASP A 40 -4.58 -15.41 0.41
C ASP A 40 -4.28 -16.70 1.18
N SER A 41 -4.55 -16.68 2.48
CA SER A 41 -4.42 -17.86 3.33
C SER A 41 -5.40 -17.79 4.50
N ARG A 42 -4.92 -17.67 5.74
CA ARG A 42 -5.77 -17.39 6.91
C ARG A 42 -6.40 -16.00 6.88
N LEU A 43 -5.81 -15.08 6.13
CA LEU A 43 -6.31 -13.73 5.89
C LEU A 43 -6.52 -13.54 4.40
N ASP A 44 -7.63 -12.89 4.04
CA ASP A 44 -7.94 -12.49 2.67
C ASP A 44 -7.18 -11.21 2.27
N ALA A 45 -7.07 -10.97 0.96
CA ALA A 45 -6.42 -9.79 0.39
C ALA A 45 -6.94 -8.47 0.98
N LYS A 46 -8.26 -8.40 1.25
CA LYS A 46 -8.87 -7.23 1.89
C LYS A 46 -8.28 -6.97 3.27
N THR A 47 -8.22 -7.98 4.14
CA THR A 47 -7.68 -7.84 5.49
C THR A 47 -6.20 -7.47 5.45
N LYS A 48 -5.44 -8.08 4.54
CA LYS A 48 -4.01 -7.80 4.37
C LYS A 48 -3.73 -6.37 3.91
N GLU A 49 -4.52 -5.85 2.98
CA GLU A 49 -4.36 -4.47 2.50
C GLU A 49 -4.80 -3.43 3.55
N LEU A 50 -5.76 -3.76 4.41
CA LEU A 50 -6.10 -2.93 5.58
C LEU A 50 -4.94 -2.91 6.58
N ILE A 51 -4.35 -4.06 6.92
CA ILE A 51 -3.15 -4.12 7.78
C ILE A 51 -1.99 -3.31 7.18
N ALA A 52 -1.74 -3.46 5.88
CA ALA A 52 -0.70 -2.71 5.18
C ALA A 52 -0.97 -1.19 5.20
N THR A 53 -2.25 -0.79 5.12
CA THR A 53 -2.66 0.61 5.28
C THR A 53 -2.34 1.13 6.69
N GLU A 54 -2.66 0.39 7.74
CA GLU A 54 -2.35 0.78 9.12
C GLU A 54 -0.85 0.88 9.37
N ILE A 55 -0.05 -0.06 8.84
CA ILE A 55 1.41 0.01 8.89
C ILE A 55 1.89 1.29 8.19
N ALA A 56 1.36 1.60 7.00
CA ALA A 56 1.71 2.80 6.26
C ALA A 56 1.38 4.10 7.02
N VAL A 57 0.28 4.11 7.78
CA VAL A 57 -0.08 5.20 8.70
C VAL A 57 0.91 5.29 9.85
N ALA A 58 1.22 4.17 10.51
CA ALA A 58 2.15 4.10 11.63
C ALA A 58 3.56 4.59 11.25
N VAL A 59 4.04 4.25 10.05
CA VAL A 59 5.33 4.74 9.53
C VAL A 59 5.24 6.11 8.83
N ARG A 60 4.04 6.72 8.80
CA ARG A 60 3.77 8.04 8.20
C ARG A 60 4.19 8.14 6.72
N CYS A 61 4.09 7.05 5.97
CA CYS A 61 4.47 6.99 4.56
C CYS A 61 3.26 7.33 3.66
N GLY A 62 3.13 8.59 3.25
CA GLY A 62 2.00 9.02 2.41
C GLY A 62 1.84 8.24 1.09
N GLY A 63 2.94 7.85 0.45
CA GLY A 63 2.92 7.00 -0.75
C GLY A 63 2.39 5.60 -0.48
N CYS A 64 2.80 5.02 0.64
CA CYS A 64 2.35 3.70 1.07
C CYS A 64 0.86 3.72 1.42
N ILE A 65 0.40 4.77 2.14
CA ILE A 65 -1.03 4.96 2.46
C ILE A 65 -1.84 5.02 1.16
N ALA A 66 -1.44 5.87 0.22
CA ALA A 66 -2.16 6.02 -1.05
C ALA A 66 -2.18 4.74 -1.89
N LEU A 67 -1.11 3.95 -1.85
CA LEU A 67 -0.99 2.70 -2.59
C LEU A 67 -1.86 1.57 -1.98
N HIS A 68 -1.79 1.37 -0.67
CA HIS A 68 -2.55 0.32 0.02
C HIS A 68 -4.04 0.64 0.16
N VAL A 69 -4.42 1.91 0.37
CA VAL A 69 -5.84 2.32 0.33
C VAL A 69 -6.46 2.06 -1.04
N LYS A 70 -5.70 2.27 -2.13
CA LYS A 70 -6.15 1.93 -3.49
C LYS A 70 -6.35 0.42 -3.63
N ALA A 71 -5.38 -0.38 -3.20
CA ALA A 71 -5.43 -1.84 -3.30
C ALA A 71 -6.56 -2.44 -2.44
N ALA A 72 -6.74 -1.98 -1.20
CA ALA A 72 -7.86 -2.34 -0.34
C ALA A 72 -9.22 -2.07 -1.01
N GLY A 73 -9.37 -0.91 -1.66
CA GLY A 73 -10.59 -0.60 -2.41
C GLY A 73 -10.83 -1.54 -3.61
N GLN A 74 -9.76 -2.02 -4.25
CA GLN A 74 -9.84 -2.98 -5.37
C GLN A 74 -10.15 -4.41 -4.88
N SER A 75 -9.76 -4.77 -3.67
CA SER A 75 -10.06 -6.06 -3.04
C SER A 75 -11.44 -6.10 -2.35
N GLY A 76 -12.30 -5.11 -2.58
CA GLY A 76 -13.66 -5.07 -2.01
C GLY A 76 -13.77 -4.49 -0.60
N ALA A 77 -12.76 -3.74 -0.12
CA ALA A 77 -12.94 -2.94 1.09
C ALA A 77 -13.95 -1.81 0.85
N TYR A 78 -15.16 -1.97 1.37
CA TYR A 78 -16.18 -0.92 1.39
C TYR A 78 -15.70 0.28 2.25
N LYS A 79 -16.13 1.49 1.88
CA LYS A 79 -15.70 2.78 2.46
C LYS A 79 -15.76 2.95 4.00
N PRO A 80 -16.63 2.28 4.79
CA PRO A 80 -16.73 2.50 6.23
C PRO A 80 -15.47 2.12 7.00
N HIS A 81 -14.70 1.13 6.51
CA HIS A 81 -13.44 0.73 7.15
C HIS A 81 -12.25 1.61 6.73
N LEU A 82 -12.48 2.57 5.82
CA LEU A 82 -11.48 3.50 5.30
C LEU A 82 -11.81 4.95 5.68
N GLU A 83 -12.69 5.17 6.68
CA GLU A 83 -12.72 6.50 7.29
C GLU A 83 -11.29 6.84 7.72
N PRO A 84 -10.79 8.03 7.37
CA PRO A 84 -9.47 8.43 7.80
C PRO A 84 -9.48 8.37 9.32
N VAL A 85 -8.68 7.46 9.89
CA VAL A 85 -8.27 7.51 11.29
C VAL A 85 -7.80 8.95 11.51
N ARG A 86 -8.65 9.75 12.16
CA ARG A 86 -8.31 11.10 12.58
C ARG A 86 -7.28 10.93 13.69
N LEU A 87 -6.03 10.74 13.31
CA LEU A 87 -4.92 11.02 14.20
C LEU A 87 -5.10 12.49 14.60
N GLY A 88 -5.38 12.70 15.88
CA GLY A 88 -5.65 13.99 16.48
C GLY A 88 -4.65 15.03 15.98
N ALA A 89 -5.18 16.15 15.50
CA ALA A 89 -4.40 17.35 15.30
C ALA A 89 -3.84 17.77 16.66
N GLY A 90 -2.52 17.67 16.80
CA GLY A 90 -1.70 18.34 17.78
C GLY A 90 -0.50 18.90 17.05
#